data_AF-A0A453RS99-F1
#
_entry.id   AF-A0A453RS99-F1
#
_cell.length_a   1.000
_cell.length_b   1.000
_cell.length_c   1.000
_cell.angle_alpha   90.00
_cell.angle_beta   90.00
_cell.angle_gamma   90.00
#
_symmetry.space_group_name_H-M   'P 1'
#
loop_
_entity.id
_entity.type
_entity.pdbx_description
1 polymer ?
#
loop_
_entity_poly.entity_id
_entity_poly.type
_entity_poly.pdbx_seq_one_letter_code
_entity_poly.pdbx_strand_id
1 'polypeptide(L)'
;QVDPNTGVAMYESDDIINYLAKTYGDGSVPIMLKLGLLTTITAGLALSGRSGKGSSYTPAKLPSQPIEIWAYEGSPFCKIARETLVELELPHLLHSCARGSPKRQDFFKKY
;
A
#
# COMPACT_ATOMS: atom_id res chain seq x y z
N GLN A 1 7.00 7.53 9.84
CA GLN A 1 8.05 6.49 9.79
C GLN A 1 9.15 6.86 10.78
N VAL A 2 9.90 5.88 11.30
CA VAL A 2 11.00 6.11 12.24
C VAL A 2 12.31 5.71 11.57
N ASP A 3 13.30 6.60 11.56
CA ASP A 3 14.65 6.27 11.11
C ASP A 3 15.36 5.43 12.18
N PRO A 4 15.75 4.16 11.89
CA PRO A 4 16.43 3.31 12.86
C PRO A 4 17.85 3.78 13.23
N ASN A 5 18.49 4.64 12.42
CA ASN A 5 19.84 5.12 12.69
C ASN A 5 19.88 6.28 13.70
N THR A 6 18.84 7.12 13.69
CA THR A 6 18.79 8.35 14.50
C THR A 6 17.62 8.40 15.47
N GLY A 7 16.67 7.47 15.36
CA GLY A 7 15.44 7.43 16.16
C GLY A 7 14.44 8.55 15.83
N VAL A 8 14.70 9.36 14.79
CA VAL A 8 13.82 10.46 14.39
C VAL A 8 12.54 9.88 13.77
N ALA A 9 11.40 10.29 14.30
CA ALA A 9 10.08 9.94 13.78
C ALA A 9 9.42 11.17 13.16
N MET A 10 9.04 11.07 11.88
CA MET A 10 8.30 12.12 11.17
C MET A 10 7.06 11.52 10.51
N TYR A 11 6.00 12.32 10.46
CA TYR A 11 4.71 11.94 9.87
C TYR A 11 4.56 12.47 8.44
N GLU A 12 4.83 13.76 8.24
CA GLU A 12 4.64 14.43 6.95
C GLU A 12 5.73 14.07 5.93
N SER A 13 5.33 13.84 4.67
CA SER A 13 6.24 13.42 3.61
C SER A 13 7.29 14.48 3.27
N ASP A 14 6.91 15.76 3.31
CA ASP A 14 7.83 16.87 3.00
C ASP A 14 8.94 16.98 4.06
N ASP A 15 8.61 16.78 5.33
CA ASP A 15 9.59 16.77 6.42
C ASP A 15 10.55 15.59 6.28
N ILE A 16 10.03 14.41 5.91
CA ILE A 16 10.84 13.22 5.63
C ILE A 16 11.81 13.48 4.48
N ILE A 17 11.35 14.06 3.37
CA ILE A 17 12.18 14.34 2.21
C ILE A 17 13.30 15.35 2.56
N ASN A 18 12.96 16.43 3.25
CA ASN A 18 13.93 17.43 3.71
C ASN A 18 14.96 16.82 4.66
N TYR A 19 14.50 15.97 5.59
CA TYR A 19 15.38 15.25 6.52
C TYR A 19 16.34 14.31 5.79
N LEU A 20 15.86 13.53 4.81
CA LEU A 20 16.69 12.62 4.05
C LEU A 20 17.74 13.37 3.22
N ALA A 21 17.35 14.43 2.53
CA ALA A 21 18.28 15.26 1.76
C ALA A 21 19.35 15.90 2.66
N LYS A 22 18.98 16.34 3.86
CA LYS A 22 19.91 16.95 4.82
C LYS A 22 20.83 15.95 5.51
N THR A 23 20.32 14.78 5.86
CA THR A 23 21.03 13.79 6.70
C THR A 23 21.85 12.82 5.86
N TYR A 24 21.36 12.46 4.68
CA TYR A 24 21.95 11.42 3.83
C TYR A 24 22.24 11.89 2.39
N GLY A 25 21.81 13.10 2.02
CA GLY A 25 22.02 13.67 0.69
C GLY A 25 23.00 14.84 0.67
N ASP A 26 22.97 15.61 -0.41
CA ASP A 26 23.78 16.82 -0.60
C ASP A 26 23.17 18.08 0.04
N GLY A 27 22.13 17.92 0.86
CA GLY A 27 21.37 19.01 1.47
C GLY A 27 20.33 19.65 0.54
N SER A 28 20.24 19.23 -0.72
CA SER A 28 19.31 19.80 -1.69
C SER A 28 18.20 18.82 -2.05
N VAL A 29 16.94 19.28 -1.94
CA VAL A 29 15.79 18.49 -2.40
C VAL A 29 15.52 18.82 -3.88
N PRO A 30 15.41 17.81 -4.77
CA PRO A 30 15.01 18.02 -6.16
C PRO A 30 13.70 18.80 -6.28
N ILE A 31 13.59 19.70 -7.26
CA ILE A 31 12.39 20.53 -7.46
C ILE A 31 11.10 19.69 -7.55
N MET A 32 11.16 18.52 -8.17
CA MET A 32 10.02 17.61 -8.29
C MET A 32 9.45 17.16 -6.94
N LEU A 33 10.28 17.10 -5.90
CA LEU A 33 9.92 16.68 -4.54
C LEU A 33 9.70 17.88 -3.60
N LYS A 34 9.97 19.12 -4.06
CA LYS A 34 9.73 20.36 -3.29
C LYS A 34 8.33 20.93 -3.48
N LEU A 35 7.53 20.36 -4.38
CA LEU A 35 6.24 20.91 -4.82
C LEU A 35 5.06 20.49 -3.92
N GLY A 36 5.31 20.17 -2.64
CA GLY A 36 4.37 19.65 -1.62
C GLY A 36 2.88 19.78 -1.96
N LEU A 37 2.31 20.99 -1.82
CA LEU A 37 0.88 21.25 -2.06
C LEU A 37 0.43 20.97 -3.51
N LEU A 38 1.25 21.31 -4.50
CA LEU A 38 0.94 21.05 -5.91
C LEU A 38 0.97 19.55 -6.21
N THR A 39 1.92 18.80 -5.64
CA THR A 39 1.94 17.33 -5.70
C THR A 39 0.69 16.73 -5.06
N THR A 40 0.25 17.24 -3.90
CA THR A 40 -0.98 16.77 -3.23
C THR A 40 -2.22 17.00 -4.08
N ILE A 41 -2.37 18.19 -4.68
CA ILE A 41 -3.51 18.52 -5.53
C ILE A 41 -3.52 17.65 -6.80
N THR A 42 -2.38 17.52 -7.48
CA THR A 42 -2.28 16.74 -8.72
C THR A 42 -2.49 15.25 -8.46
N ALA A 43 -1.96 14.70 -7.36
CA ALA A 43 -2.25 13.34 -6.93
C ALA A 43 -3.73 13.14 -6.60
N GLY A 44 -4.36 14.10 -5.90
CA GLY A 44 -5.80 14.08 -5.63
C GLY A 44 -6.65 14.06 -6.90
N LEU A 45 -6.28 14.86 -7.90
CA LEU A 45 -6.94 14.88 -9.22
C LEU A 45 -6.77 13.54 -9.96
N ALA A 46 -5.57 12.95 -9.95
CA ALA A 46 -5.32 11.64 -10.55
C ALA A 46 -6.16 10.53 -9.87
N LEU A 47 -6.40 10.64 -8.56
CA LEU A 47 -7.22 9.71 -7.78
C LEU A 47 -8.73 9.97 -7.89
N SER A 48 -9.17 11.03 -8.56
CA SER A 48 -10.59 11.39 -8.67
C SER A 48 -11.45 10.26 -9.26
N GLY A 49 -10.91 9.51 -10.23
CA GLY A 49 -11.56 8.33 -10.81
C GLY A 49 -11.74 7.14 -9.87
N ARG A 50 -11.12 7.17 -8.67
CA ARG A 50 -11.28 6.16 -7.62
C ARG A 50 -12.18 6.62 -6.47
N SER A 51 -12.76 7.81 -6.53
CA SER A 51 -13.67 8.35 -5.51
C SER A 51 -13.12 8.24 -4.08
N GLY A 52 -11.82 8.47 -3.90
CA GLY A 52 -11.17 8.39 -2.58
C GLY A 52 -10.88 6.98 -2.05
N LYS A 53 -11.16 5.90 -2.81
CA LYS A 53 -10.78 4.54 -2.43
C LYS A 53 -9.27 4.42 -2.18
N GLY A 54 -8.90 3.79 -1.07
CA GLY A 54 -7.53 3.65 -0.58
C GLY A 54 -6.92 4.92 0.05
N SER A 55 -7.67 6.02 0.17
CA SER A 55 -7.20 7.26 0.83
C SER A 55 -7.46 7.28 2.34
N SER A 56 -8.28 6.35 2.83
CA SER A 56 -8.62 6.20 4.25
C SER A 56 -8.55 4.73 4.60
N TYR A 57 -8.20 4.45 5.85
CA TYR A 57 -8.15 3.10 6.40
C TYR A 57 -9.07 3.00 7.61
N THR A 58 -9.55 1.80 7.89
CA THR A 58 -10.26 1.50 9.14
C THR A 58 -9.44 0.48 9.92
N PRO A 59 -9.03 0.78 11.17
CA PRO A 59 -8.31 -0.18 12.01
C PRO A 59 -9.08 -1.50 12.13
N ALA A 60 -8.44 -2.59 11.74
CA ALA A 60 -9.05 -3.92 11.79
C ALA A 60 -9.10 -4.47 13.22
N LYS A 61 -10.17 -5.20 13.52
CA LYS A 61 -10.17 -6.15 14.64
C LYS A 61 -9.52 -7.45 14.15
N LEU A 62 -8.51 -7.92 14.88
CA LEU A 62 -7.84 -9.17 14.55
C LEU A 62 -8.85 -10.33 14.52
N PRO A 63 -8.97 -11.06 13.39
CA PRO A 63 -9.88 -12.18 13.30
C PRO A 63 -9.38 -13.35 14.17
N SER A 64 -10.31 -14.16 14.68
CA SER A 64 -9.98 -15.35 15.48
C SER A 64 -9.26 -16.45 14.69
N GLN A 65 -9.37 -16.42 13.36
CA GLN A 65 -8.69 -17.35 12.45
C GLN A 65 -7.98 -16.56 11.34
N PRO A 66 -6.79 -17.00 10.89
CA PRO A 66 -6.06 -16.34 9.82
C PRO A 66 -6.86 -16.41 8.51
N ILE A 67 -7.02 -15.26 7.85
CA ILE A 67 -7.75 -15.17 6.58
C ILE A 67 -6.80 -15.62 5.46
N GLU A 68 -7.15 -16.69 4.75
CA GLU A 68 -6.46 -17.11 3.54
C GLU A 68 -7.24 -16.68 2.29
N ILE A 69 -6.54 -16.15 1.29
CA ILE A 69 -7.13 -15.70 0.03
C ILE A 69 -6.44 -16.41 -1.12
N TRP A 70 -7.21 -17.09 -1.95
CA TRP A 70 -6.74 -17.66 -3.22
C TRP A 70 -7.21 -16.74 -4.34
N ALA A 71 -6.29 -15.98 -4.94
CA ALA A 71 -6.64 -14.93 -5.89
C ALA A 71 -5.76 -14.94 -7.14
N TYR A 72 -6.40 -14.67 -8.27
CA TYR A 72 -5.70 -14.42 -9.54
C TYR A 72 -5.49 -12.91 -9.68
N GLU A 73 -4.23 -12.47 -9.75
CA GLU A 73 -3.88 -11.04 -9.82
C GLU A 73 -4.49 -10.30 -11.01
N GLY A 74 -4.60 -10.97 -12.16
CA GLY A 74 -5.22 -10.39 -13.37
C GLY A 74 -6.74 -10.37 -13.36
N SER A 75 -7.39 -10.93 -12.33
CA SER A 75 -8.85 -10.95 -12.23
C SER A 75 -9.37 -9.63 -11.64
N PRO A 76 -10.28 -8.91 -12.32
CA PRO A 76 -10.89 -7.70 -11.77
C PRO A 76 -11.69 -7.97 -10.49
N PHE A 77 -12.27 -9.16 -10.36
CA PHE A 77 -13.03 -9.56 -9.16
C PHE A 77 -12.11 -9.77 -7.96
N CYS A 78 -10.97 -10.44 -8.15
CA CYS A 78 -9.99 -10.63 -7.09
C CYS A 78 -9.34 -9.30 -6.67
N LYS A 79 -9.14 -8.38 -7.62
CA LYS A 79 -8.63 -7.04 -7.34
C LYS A 79 -9.51 -6.30 -6.33
N ILE A 80 -10.83 -6.26 -6.56
CA ILE A 80 -11.78 -5.57 -5.68
C ILE A 80 -11.72 -6.16 -4.26
N ALA A 81 -11.76 -7.50 -4.14
CA ALA A 81 -11.72 -8.16 -2.84
C ALA A 81 -10.43 -7.86 -2.06
N ARG A 82 -9.26 -7.85 -2.74
CA ARG A 82 -8.00 -7.48 -2.10
C ARG A 82 -7.95 -6.02 -1.69
N GLU A 83 -8.45 -5.11 -2.53
CA GLU A 83 -8.51 -3.68 -2.20
C GLU A 83 -9.32 -3.47 -0.92
N THR A 84 -10.49 -4.11 -0.80
CA THR A 84 -11.31 -4.02 0.42
C THR A 84 -10.61 -4.57 1.65
N LEU A 85 -9.92 -5.71 1.54
CA LEU A 85 -9.20 -6.30 2.68
C LEU A 85 -8.04 -5.42 3.16
N VAL A 86 -7.37 -4.74 2.23
CA VAL A 86 -6.31 -3.77 2.55
C VAL A 86 -6.89 -2.49 3.17
N GLU A 87 -7.99 -1.95 2.63
CA GLU A 87 -8.67 -0.77 3.19
C GLU A 87 -9.18 -1.00 4.62
N LEU A 88 -9.55 -2.24 4.94
CA LEU A 88 -9.97 -2.66 6.28
C LEU A 88 -8.81 -3.09 7.18
N GLU A 89 -7.55 -2.98 6.73
CA GLU A 89 -6.34 -3.42 7.43
C GLU A 89 -6.39 -4.88 7.92
N LEU A 90 -7.17 -5.75 7.25
CA LEU A 90 -7.35 -7.13 7.69
C LEU A 90 -6.12 -7.96 7.30
N PRO A 91 -5.40 -8.56 8.28
CA PRO A 91 -4.24 -9.39 7.98
C PRO A 91 -4.68 -10.67 7.27
N HIS A 92 -4.08 -10.94 6.11
CA HIS A 92 -4.45 -12.06 5.26
C HIS A 92 -3.24 -12.66 4.54
N LEU A 93 -3.32 -13.97 4.25
CA LEU A 93 -2.35 -14.71 3.45
C LEU A 93 -2.83 -14.83 2.01
N LEU A 94 -2.07 -14.28 1.06
CA LEU A 94 -2.42 -14.31 -0.36
C LEU A 94 -1.72 -15.46 -1.09
N HIS A 95 -2.51 -16.41 -1.59
CA HIS A 95 -2.09 -17.48 -2.48
C HIS A 95 -2.36 -17.09 -3.94
N SER A 96 -1.30 -16.87 -4.71
CA SER A 96 -1.40 -16.49 -6.13
C SER A 96 -1.84 -17.66 -7.01
N CYS A 97 -2.99 -17.51 -7.65
CA CYS A 97 -3.68 -18.54 -8.44
C CYS A 97 -3.81 -18.14 -9.90
N ALA A 98 -2.70 -17.77 -10.53
CA ALA A 98 -2.72 -17.36 -11.92
C ALA A 98 -3.26 -18.46 -12.86
N ARG A 99 -3.92 -18.04 -13.94
CA ARG A 99 -4.43 -18.97 -14.96
C ARG A 99 -3.24 -19.73 -15.58
N GLY A 100 -3.30 -21.06 -15.55
CA GLY A 100 -2.21 -21.93 -16.03
C GLY A 100 -1.08 -22.15 -15.02
N SER A 101 -1.11 -21.53 -13.84
CA SER A 101 -0.12 -21.79 -12.79
C SER A 101 -0.34 -23.17 -12.16
N PRO A 102 0.71 -23.98 -11.97
CA PRO A 102 0.65 -25.23 -11.20
C PRO A 102 0.16 -25.01 -9.76
N LYS A 103 0.43 -23.84 -9.15
CA LYS A 103 -0.03 -23.49 -7.79
C LYS A 103 -1.55 -23.46 -7.66
N ARG A 104 -2.27 -23.31 -8.77
CA ARG A 104 -3.74 -23.41 -8.77
C ARG A 104 -4.20 -24.84 -8.46
N GLN A 105 -3.38 -25.86 -8.71
CA GLN A 105 -3.71 -27.25 -8.36
C GLN A 105 -3.72 -27.46 -6.85
N ASP A 106 -2.92 -26.71 -6.09
CA ASP A 106 -2.89 -26.79 -4.63
C ASP A 106 -4.23 -26.35 -4.02
N PHE A 107 -4.91 -25.39 -4.66
CA PHE A 107 -6.29 -25.01 -4.30
C PHE A 107 -7.25 -26.19 -4.41
N PHE A 108 -7.26 -26.88 -5.56
CA PHE A 108 -8.13 -28.04 -5.83
C PHE A 108 -7.78 -29.29 -5.02
N LYS A 109 -6.59 -29.34 -4.41
CA LYS A 109 -6.19 -30.43 -3.51
C LYS A 109 -6.60 -30.14 -2.07
N LYS A 110 -6.65 -28.87 -1.68
CA LYS A 110 -6.99 -28.42 -0.33
C LYS A 110 -8.51 -28.37 -0.11
N TYR A 111 -9.28 -28.16 -1.19
CA TYR A 111 -10.74 -28.06 -1.21
C TYR A 111 -11.33 -28.83 -2.39
#